data_AF-A0A0V8JCP6-F1
#
_entry.id   AF-A0A0V8JCP6-F1
#
_cell.length_a   1.000
_cell.length_b   1.000
_cell.length_c   1.000
_cell.angle_alpha   90.00
_cell.angle_beta   90.00
_cell.angle_gamma   90.00
#
_symmetry.space_group_name_H-M   'P 1'
#
loop_
_entity.id
_entity.type
_entity.pdbx_description
1 polymer ?
#
loop_
_entity_poly.entity_id
_entity_poly.type
_entity_poly.pdbx_seq_one_letter_code
_entity_poly.pdbx_strand_id
1 'polypeptide(L)'
;MGLNHKKSIPKATNSLQEECIRVQKVYDWLTDTFSVTKQVSFNPEQIRRIEEALADPARRPLRLTCQTPVTPPVFPLNGDETMAATETFMCEQVGEKRDVTVSLNGSFVEAQLVELLFTSEVEVAVVDRNGKVVTCVRTDASVLEPFVLCYPDGTDLFCRITRILCKIPTGTVILNSPAPRSFTVTITFCVDIQIEAEVKLEVLAKFCAPRNNDLSAEENETFACPEVVFPAQCPDIFPRPSCDCSVSGEASGCTGSNATEKGRLGVLAEICQNCSLSDSSLKFTFDEEDGDMNNFSFTADSFDQDSLVCEPSEGKGLKFTVSGTGTTDEGEEFDFNFATVSKHSGTLFQLQLVNERGVTVFESGIVKVEEGTLEVENCVSFDDIKMK
;
A
#
# COMPACT_ATOMS: atom_id res chain seq x y z
N MET A 1 -9.84 57.55 -13.11
CA MET A 1 -10.44 56.20 -13.04
C MET A 1 -9.30 55.21 -13.15
N GLY A 2 -8.90 54.61 -12.02
CA GLY A 2 -7.66 53.86 -11.88
C GLY A 2 -7.75 52.46 -12.48
N LEU A 3 -6.73 52.09 -13.25
CA LEU A 3 -6.46 50.74 -13.75
C LEU A 3 -5.94 49.88 -12.58
N ASN A 4 -6.72 48.88 -12.17
CA ASN A 4 -6.30 47.88 -11.19
C ASN A 4 -5.29 46.92 -11.83
N HIS A 5 -4.00 47.21 -11.65
CA HIS A 5 -2.95 46.21 -11.81
C HIS A 5 -3.08 45.17 -10.68
N LYS A 6 -3.53 43.95 -11.01
CA LYS A 6 -3.32 42.77 -10.16
C LYS A 6 -1.81 42.60 -9.97
N LYS A 7 -1.29 42.93 -8.78
CA LYS A 7 0.08 42.58 -8.40
C LYS A 7 0.20 41.06 -8.36
N SER A 8 0.97 40.50 -9.30
CA SER A 8 1.42 39.12 -9.23
C SER A 8 2.27 38.94 -7.98
N ILE A 9 1.84 38.08 -7.07
CA ILE A 9 2.61 37.71 -5.88
C ILE A 9 3.81 36.91 -6.38
N PRO A 10 5.06 37.30 -6.03
CA PRO A 10 6.25 36.58 -6.47
C PRO A 10 6.22 35.16 -5.89
N LYS A 11 6.01 34.16 -6.75
CA LYS A 11 6.16 32.74 -6.37
C LYS A 11 7.64 32.47 -6.12
N ALA A 12 7.95 31.76 -5.03
CA ALA A 12 9.31 31.32 -4.74
C ALA A 12 9.85 30.47 -5.91
N THR A 13 11.16 30.52 -6.17
CA THR A 13 11.83 29.88 -7.32
C THR A 13 11.60 28.37 -7.44
N ASN A 14 11.13 27.73 -6.37
CA ASN A 14 10.78 26.31 -6.33
C ASN A 14 9.38 26.11 -5.70
N SER A 15 8.37 26.77 -6.27
CA SER A 15 6.95 26.55 -5.95
C SER A 15 6.38 25.40 -6.80
N LEU A 16 5.34 24.71 -6.32
CA LEU A 16 4.55 23.74 -7.11
C LEU A 16 4.14 24.38 -8.45
N GLN A 17 4.47 23.71 -9.55
CA GLN A 17 4.25 24.15 -10.93
C GLN A 17 3.71 22.98 -11.76
N GLU A 18 3.03 23.30 -12.86
CA GLU A 18 2.66 22.32 -13.89
C GLU A 18 3.93 21.90 -14.61
N GLU A 19 4.28 20.63 -14.47
CA GLU A 19 5.46 20.01 -15.05
C GLU A 19 5.03 18.94 -16.04
N CYS A 20 5.63 18.97 -17.23
CA CYS A 20 5.45 17.92 -18.23
C CYS A 20 6.57 16.89 -18.08
N ILE A 21 6.24 15.73 -17.53
CA ILE A 21 7.19 14.63 -17.33
C ILE A 21 7.02 13.56 -18.38
N ARG A 22 8.15 13.03 -18.87
CA ARG A 22 8.21 11.86 -19.75
C ARG A 22 8.32 10.62 -18.87
N VAL A 23 7.34 9.73 -18.93
CA VAL A 23 7.27 8.53 -18.09
C VAL A 23 6.72 7.35 -18.88
N GLN A 24 7.02 6.13 -18.41
CA GLN A 24 6.34 4.94 -18.90
C GLN A 24 4.94 4.85 -18.28
N LYS A 25 3.92 4.70 -19.13
CA LYS A 25 2.56 4.43 -18.70
C LYS A 25 2.22 2.99 -19.02
N VAL A 26 1.74 2.27 -18.01
CA VAL A 26 1.19 0.92 -18.14
C VAL A 26 -0.25 1.00 -18.63
N TYR A 27 -0.57 0.30 -19.71
CA TYR A 27 -1.89 0.20 -20.35
C TYR A 27 -2.64 -1.07 -19.95
N ASP A 28 -1.90 -2.16 -19.75
CA ASP A 28 -2.40 -3.42 -19.22
C ASP A 28 -1.30 -4.07 -18.38
N TRP A 29 -1.69 -4.81 -17.35
CA TRP A 29 -0.77 -5.52 -16.48
C TRP A 29 -1.43 -6.76 -15.92
N LEU A 30 -0.79 -7.91 -16.15
CA LEU A 30 -1.20 -9.17 -15.56
C LEU A 30 -0.02 -9.98 -15.04
N THR A 31 -0.34 -10.85 -14.09
CA THR A 31 0.57 -11.87 -13.57
C THR A 31 -0.11 -13.21 -13.68
N ASP A 32 0.65 -14.24 -14.05
CA ASP A 32 0.09 -15.59 -14.17
C ASP A 32 1.14 -16.68 -13.90
N THR A 33 0.70 -17.93 -13.86
CA THR A 33 1.53 -19.10 -13.66
C THR A 33 1.19 -20.25 -14.60
N PHE A 34 2.20 -20.82 -15.25
CA PHE A 34 2.03 -21.90 -16.22
C PHE A 34 2.95 -23.06 -15.87
N SER A 35 2.48 -24.28 -16.05
CA SER A 35 3.25 -25.48 -15.74
C SER A 35 3.35 -26.42 -16.93
N VAL A 36 4.56 -26.82 -17.27
CA VAL A 36 4.81 -27.89 -18.24
C VAL A 36 5.36 -29.11 -17.50
N THR A 37 4.81 -30.29 -17.82
CA THR A 37 5.31 -31.55 -17.28
C THR A 37 6.09 -32.30 -18.35
N LYS A 38 7.34 -32.65 -18.04
CA LYS A 38 8.24 -33.38 -18.93
C LYS A 38 8.70 -34.69 -18.31
N GLN A 39 8.86 -35.70 -19.16
CA GLN A 39 9.53 -36.94 -18.80
C GLN A 39 11.01 -36.83 -19.19
N VAL A 40 11.88 -36.88 -18.19
CA VAL A 40 13.34 -36.79 -18.35
C VAL A 40 13.93 -38.17 -18.20
N SER A 41 14.83 -38.55 -19.11
CA SER A 41 15.50 -39.85 -19.09
C SER A 41 17.00 -39.70 -18.82
N PHE A 42 17.55 -40.61 -18.02
CA PHE A 42 19.00 -40.70 -17.85
C PHE A 42 19.63 -41.44 -19.04
N ASN A 43 20.78 -40.96 -19.48
CA ASN A 43 21.62 -41.68 -20.43
C ASN A 43 22.33 -42.88 -19.76
N PRO A 44 22.90 -43.82 -20.54
CA PRO A 44 23.52 -45.03 -19.98
C PRO A 44 24.67 -44.77 -19.01
N GLU A 45 25.47 -43.72 -19.23
CA GLU A 45 26.58 -43.35 -18.34
C GLU A 45 26.08 -42.82 -16.99
N GLN A 46 25.02 -41.99 -17.01
CA GLN A 46 24.36 -41.49 -15.82
C GLN A 46 23.76 -42.65 -15.00
N ILE A 47 23.09 -43.59 -15.67
CA ILE A 47 22.56 -44.81 -15.01
C ILE A 47 23.67 -45.60 -14.34
N ARG A 48 24.80 -45.83 -15.02
CA ARG A 48 25.95 -46.54 -14.44
C ARG A 48 26.43 -45.88 -13.15
N ARG A 49 26.62 -44.56 -13.15
CA ARG A 49 27.05 -43.80 -11.95
C ARG A 49 26.04 -43.88 -10.81
N ILE A 50 24.75 -43.86 -11.13
CA ILE A 50 23.66 -44.01 -10.15
C ILE A 50 23.73 -45.42 -9.53
N GLU A 51 23.87 -46.47 -10.34
CA GLU A 51 23.94 -47.86 -9.87
C GLU A 51 25.20 -48.11 -9.01
N GLU A 52 26.36 -47.59 -9.42
CA GLU A 52 27.60 -47.63 -8.63
C GLU A 52 27.43 -46.94 -7.27
N ALA A 53 26.77 -45.78 -7.24
CA ALA A 53 26.48 -45.06 -6.00
C ALA A 53 25.43 -45.78 -5.13
N LEU A 54 24.46 -46.47 -5.73
CA LEU A 54 23.50 -47.31 -5.01
C LEU A 54 24.12 -48.59 -4.45
N ALA A 55 25.19 -49.11 -5.03
CA ALA A 55 25.89 -50.27 -4.49
C ALA A 55 26.50 -49.98 -3.11
N ASP A 56 27.00 -48.77 -2.88
CA ASP A 56 27.57 -48.32 -1.59
C ASP A 56 26.48 -47.96 -0.56
N PRO A 57 26.33 -48.71 0.55
CA PRO A 57 25.36 -48.39 1.62
C PRO A 57 25.58 -47.03 2.27
N ALA A 58 26.82 -46.52 2.30
CA ALA A 58 27.13 -45.23 2.93
C ALA A 58 26.61 -44.03 2.12
N ARG A 59 26.32 -44.22 0.83
CA ARG A 59 25.87 -43.16 -0.09
C ARG A 59 24.35 -43.12 -0.26
N ARG A 60 23.67 -44.24 -0.05
CA ARG A 60 22.19 -44.31 -0.08
C ARG A 60 21.57 -43.47 1.03
N PRO A 61 20.33 -42.94 0.92
CA PRO A 61 19.52 -42.90 -0.29
C PRO A 61 20.06 -41.84 -1.27
N LEU A 62 19.92 -42.10 -2.57
CA LEU A 62 20.18 -41.08 -3.59
C LEU A 62 18.91 -40.28 -3.86
N ARG A 63 19.04 -38.97 -4.03
CA ARG A 63 17.95 -38.00 -4.12
C ARG A 63 18.05 -37.20 -5.41
N LEU A 64 16.91 -36.82 -5.98
CA LEU A 64 16.84 -35.83 -7.06
C LEU A 64 16.68 -34.43 -6.49
N THR A 65 17.38 -33.46 -7.05
CA THR A 65 17.28 -32.04 -6.65
C THR A 65 17.27 -31.19 -7.91
N CYS A 66 16.28 -30.31 -8.03
CA CYS A 66 16.22 -29.36 -9.12
C CYS A 66 17.12 -28.16 -8.84
N GLN A 67 17.77 -27.68 -9.89
CA GLN A 67 18.48 -26.41 -9.95
C GLN A 67 17.85 -25.60 -11.07
N THR A 68 17.23 -24.49 -10.72
CA THR A 68 16.59 -23.56 -11.66
C THR A 68 17.48 -22.34 -11.87
N PRO A 69 17.37 -21.67 -13.02
CA PRO A 69 18.04 -20.39 -13.24
C PRO A 69 17.62 -19.36 -12.19
N VAL A 70 18.51 -18.42 -11.89
CA VAL A 70 18.19 -17.27 -11.05
C VAL A 70 17.45 -16.26 -11.92
N THR A 71 16.22 -15.95 -11.54
CA THR A 71 15.42 -14.90 -12.20
C THR A 71 15.67 -13.54 -11.54
N PRO A 72 15.46 -12.43 -12.25
CA PRO A 72 15.63 -11.11 -11.68
C PRO A 72 14.59 -10.83 -10.59
N PRO A 73 14.90 -10.01 -9.57
CA PRO A 73 13.99 -9.73 -8.48
C PRO A 73 12.75 -8.99 -8.97
N VAL A 74 11.61 -9.22 -8.31
CA VAL A 74 10.37 -8.49 -8.62
C VAL A 74 10.53 -6.98 -8.36
N PHE A 75 11.42 -6.62 -7.43
CA PHE A 75 11.76 -5.24 -7.08
C PHE A 75 13.19 -5.15 -6.47
N PRO A 76 13.95 -4.06 -6.68
CA PRO A 76 13.68 -2.93 -7.57
C PRO A 76 13.76 -3.33 -9.04
N LEU A 77 12.94 -2.67 -9.89
CA LEU A 77 12.99 -2.82 -11.34
C LEU A 77 14.25 -2.10 -11.83
N ASN A 78 15.36 -2.83 -11.98
CA ASN A 78 16.56 -2.27 -12.59
C ASN A 78 16.34 -2.24 -14.10
N GLY A 79 16.32 -1.04 -14.70
CA GLY A 79 15.92 -0.81 -16.09
C GLY A 79 16.75 -1.50 -17.18
N ASP A 80 17.80 -2.24 -16.82
CA ASP A 80 18.62 -3.06 -17.74
C ASP A 80 18.09 -4.51 -17.89
N GLU A 81 17.12 -4.93 -17.08
CA GLU A 81 16.66 -6.32 -17.01
C GLU A 81 15.55 -6.68 -18.00
N THR A 82 14.99 -5.68 -18.70
CA THR A 82 13.87 -5.86 -19.66
C THR A 82 14.25 -6.62 -20.94
N MET A 83 15.53 -6.85 -21.20
CA MET A 83 16.00 -7.65 -22.34
C MET A 83 17.19 -8.56 -22.02
N ALA A 84 17.49 -8.78 -20.74
CA ALA A 84 18.48 -9.78 -20.37
C ALA A 84 17.84 -11.17 -20.53
N ALA A 85 17.71 -11.62 -21.78
CA ALA A 85 17.74 -13.03 -22.10
C ALA A 85 19.08 -13.55 -21.58
N THR A 86 19.12 -13.91 -20.29
CA THR A 86 20.12 -14.85 -19.82
C THR A 86 19.98 -16.09 -20.69
N GLU A 87 21.08 -16.67 -21.16
CA GLU A 87 21.08 -17.83 -22.06
C GLU A 87 20.18 -19.00 -21.59
N THR A 88 19.78 -18.99 -20.31
CA THR A 88 19.03 -20.01 -19.61
C THR A 88 17.50 -19.87 -19.60
N PHE A 89 16.91 -18.71 -19.93
CA PHE A 89 15.45 -18.55 -20.04
C PHE A 89 15.03 -17.33 -20.84
N MET A 90 13.83 -17.37 -21.43
CA MET A 90 13.31 -16.31 -22.30
C MET A 90 11.78 -16.24 -22.23
N CYS A 91 11.25 -15.02 -22.32
CA CYS A 91 9.86 -14.77 -22.68
C CYS A 91 9.81 -13.88 -23.91
N GLU A 92 9.08 -14.29 -24.95
CA GLU A 92 8.90 -13.49 -26.15
C GLU A 92 7.50 -13.66 -26.75
N GLN A 93 7.06 -12.63 -27.48
CA GLN A 93 5.89 -12.75 -28.33
C GLN A 93 6.23 -13.54 -29.60
N VAL A 94 5.38 -14.52 -29.91
CA VAL A 94 5.47 -15.28 -31.15
C VAL A 94 4.36 -14.84 -32.10
N GLY A 95 4.76 -14.41 -33.30
CA GLY A 95 3.83 -13.95 -34.32
C GLY A 95 3.26 -12.56 -34.08
N GLU A 96 2.23 -12.22 -34.84
CA GLU A 96 1.55 -10.91 -34.76
C GLU A 96 0.35 -10.97 -33.80
N LYS A 97 0.12 -9.85 -33.09
CA LYS A 97 -1.09 -9.66 -32.30
C LYS A 97 -2.33 -9.61 -33.21
N ARG A 98 -3.46 -10.14 -32.74
CA ARG A 98 -4.73 -10.17 -33.49
C ARG A 98 -5.84 -9.47 -32.72
N ASP A 99 -6.57 -8.57 -33.35
CA ASP A 99 -7.73 -7.93 -32.74
C ASP A 99 -8.84 -8.95 -32.47
N VAL A 100 -9.40 -8.87 -31.26
CA VAL A 100 -10.49 -9.71 -30.78
C VAL A 100 -11.48 -8.89 -29.97
N THR A 101 -12.77 -9.19 -30.12
CA THR A 101 -13.83 -8.58 -29.31
C THR A 101 -14.16 -9.51 -28.13
N VAL A 102 -14.06 -9.01 -26.91
CA VAL A 102 -14.37 -9.76 -25.68
C VAL A 102 -15.51 -9.12 -24.91
N SER A 103 -16.33 -9.95 -24.23
CA SER A 103 -17.42 -9.46 -23.40
C SER A 103 -16.95 -9.20 -21.96
N LEU A 104 -17.02 -7.95 -21.51
CA LEU A 104 -16.68 -7.53 -20.15
C LEU A 104 -17.88 -6.79 -19.53
N ASN A 105 -18.42 -7.30 -18.43
CA ASN A 105 -19.54 -6.70 -17.68
C ASN A 105 -20.79 -6.36 -18.53
N GLY A 106 -21.10 -7.21 -19.52
CA GLY A 106 -22.25 -7.01 -20.41
C GLY A 106 -22.01 -6.03 -21.58
N SER A 107 -20.79 -5.51 -21.72
CA SER A 107 -20.34 -4.71 -22.86
C SER A 107 -19.30 -5.48 -23.69
N PHE A 108 -19.16 -5.14 -24.96
CA PHE A 108 -18.10 -5.67 -25.83
C PHE A 108 -16.96 -4.66 -25.89
N VAL A 109 -15.74 -5.14 -25.67
CA VAL A 109 -14.51 -4.34 -25.74
C VAL A 109 -13.55 -4.95 -26.76
N GLU A 110 -12.84 -4.10 -27.49
CA GLU A 110 -11.77 -4.50 -28.39
C GLU A 110 -10.49 -4.72 -27.59
N ALA A 111 -9.83 -5.85 -27.83
CA ALA A 111 -8.57 -6.25 -27.20
C ALA A 111 -7.71 -6.98 -28.23
N GLN A 112 -6.51 -7.38 -27.86
CA GLN A 112 -5.57 -8.09 -28.73
C GLN A 112 -5.21 -9.44 -28.14
N LEU A 113 -5.31 -10.48 -28.97
CA LEU A 113 -4.84 -11.82 -28.67
C LEU A 113 -3.38 -11.94 -29.13
N VAL A 114 -2.49 -12.27 -28.18
CA VAL A 114 -1.07 -12.53 -28.41
C VAL A 114 -0.69 -13.93 -27.95
N GLU A 115 0.30 -14.54 -28.61
CA GLU A 115 0.88 -15.80 -28.17
C GLU A 115 2.27 -15.52 -27.58
N LEU A 116 2.46 -15.91 -26.32
CA LEU A 116 3.74 -15.73 -25.62
C LEU A 116 4.41 -17.08 -25.40
N LEU A 117 5.67 -17.17 -25.80
CA LEU A 117 6.52 -18.34 -25.62
C LEU A 117 7.43 -18.13 -24.41
N PHE A 118 7.34 -19.04 -23.46
CA PHE A 118 8.20 -19.09 -22.28
C PHE A 118 9.13 -20.28 -22.41
N THR A 119 10.43 -20.06 -22.24
CA THR A 119 11.44 -21.13 -22.27
C THR A 119 12.38 -21.05 -21.07
N SER A 120 12.90 -22.20 -20.63
CA SER A 120 13.96 -22.28 -19.62
C SER A 120 14.71 -23.61 -19.69
N GLU A 121 16.02 -23.56 -19.48
CA GLU A 121 16.84 -24.74 -19.17
C GLU A 121 16.83 -24.99 -17.66
N VAL A 122 16.55 -26.23 -17.24
CA VAL A 122 16.56 -26.66 -15.84
C VAL A 122 17.48 -27.86 -15.68
N GLU A 123 18.28 -27.87 -14.62
CA GLU A 123 19.16 -29.00 -14.30
C GLU A 123 18.59 -29.80 -13.11
N VAL A 124 18.62 -31.12 -13.22
CA VAL A 124 18.26 -32.04 -12.12
C VAL A 124 19.50 -32.83 -11.72
N ALA A 125 19.94 -32.63 -10.49
CA ALA A 125 21.07 -33.34 -9.90
C ALA A 125 20.59 -34.57 -9.13
N VAL A 126 21.33 -35.68 -9.27
CA VAL A 126 21.27 -36.82 -8.36
C VAL A 126 22.32 -36.62 -7.28
N VAL A 127 21.90 -36.50 -6.03
CA VAL A 127 22.78 -36.29 -4.87
C VAL A 127 22.71 -37.47 -3.91
N ASP A 128 23.82 -37.82 -3.28
CA ASP A 128 23.86 -38.86 -2.25
C ASP A 128 23.51 -38.32 -0.86
N ARG A 129 23.47 -39.19 0.16
CA ARG A 129 23.17 -38.82 1.55
C ARG A 129 24.06 -37.69 2.08
N ASN A 130 25.29 -37.61 1.61
CA ASN A 130 26.27 -36.61 2.05
C ASN A 130 26.17 -35.32 1.24
N GLY A 131 25.19 -35.19 0.35
CA GLY A 131 25.01 -34.05 -0.54
C GLY A 131 25.97 -34.03 -1.74
N LYS A 132 26.75 -35.10 -1.96
CA LYS A 132 27.66 -35.16 -3.11
C LYS A 132 26.90 -35.50 -4.37
N VAL A 133 27.11 -34.69 -5.42
CA VAL A 133 26.54 -34.92 -6.75
C VAL A 133 27.11 -36.21 -7.35
N VAL A 134 26.22 -37.12 -7.71
CA VAL A 134 26.52 -38.35 -8.45
C VAL A 134 26.54 -38.07 -9.95
N THR A 135 25.50 -37.37 -10.42
CA THR A 135 25.35 -36.97 -11.82
C THR A 135 24.29 -35.87 -11.95
N CYS A 136 24.28 -35.15 -13.07
CA CYS A 136 23.24 -34.18 -13.43
C CYS A 136 22.62 -34.51 -14.79
N VAL A 137 21.37 -34.10 -15.01
CA VAL A 137 20.67 -34.15 -16.30
C VAL A 137 20.03 -32.78 -16.56
N ARG A 138 20.14 -32.28 -17.78
CA ARG A 138 19.55 -31.01 -18.21
C ARG A 138 18.29 -31.29 -19.03
N THR A 139 17.29 -30.43 -18.86
CA THR A 139 16.05 -30.49 -19.63
C THR A 139 15.57 -29.08 -19.94
N ASP A 140 15.12 -28.88 -21.17
CA ASP A 140 14.50 -27.63 -21.58
C ASP A 140 13.00 -27.71 -21.31
N ALA A 141 12.42 -26.62 -20.84
CA ALA A 141 10.99 -26.38 -20.74
C ALA A 141 10.60 -25.31 -21.75
N SER A 142 9.45 -25.53 -22.40
CA SER A 142 8.87 -24.56 -23.32
C SER A 142 7.34 -24.66 -23.22
N VAL A 143 6.66 -23.52 -23.11
CA VAL A 143 5.20 -23.44 -23.10
C VAL A 143 4.78 -22.21 -23.90
N LEU A 144 3.77 -22.38 -24.75
CA LEU A 144 3.19 -21.33 -25.59
C LEU A 144 1.77 -21.10 -25.10
N GLU A 145 1.48 -19.89 -24.61
CA GLU A 145 0.17 -19.56 -24.03
C GLU A 145 -0.44 -18.32 -24.70
N PRO A 146 -1.75 -18.36 -25.00
CA PRO A 146 -2.46 -17.21 -25.54
C PRO A 146 -2.93 -16.25 -24.43
N PHE A 147 -2.77 -14.94 -24.65
CA PHE A 147 -3.26 -13.89 -23.76
C PHE A 147 -4.13 -12.90 -24.53
N VAL A 148 -5.23 -12.48 -23.91
CA VAL A 148 -6.00 -11.33 -24.36
C VAL A 148 -5.58 -10.12 -23.53
N LEU A 149 -4.98 -9.13 -24.18
CA LEU A 149 -4.39 -7.94 -23.57
C LEU A 149 -4.97 -6.67 -24.21
N CYS A 150 -5.05 -5.58 -23.45
CA CYS A 150 -5.19 -4.24 -24.00
C CYS A 150 -3.83 -3.81 -24.58
N TYR A 151 -3.58 -4.18 -25.84
CA TYR A 151 -2.31 -3.98 -26.53
C TYR A 151 -2.45 -3.14 -27.81
N PRO A 152 -2.81 -1.85 -27.69
CA PRO A 152 -3.04 -0.97 -28.84
C PRO A 152 -1.74 -0.65 -29.60
N ASP A 153 -1.86 -0.15 -30.82
CA ASP A 153 -0.70 0.28 -31.60
C ASP A 153 0.01 1.48 -30.97
N GLY A 154 1.35 1.48 -31.05
CA GLY A 154 2.20 2.48 -30.40
C GLY A 154 2.54 2.18 -28.93
N THR A 155 2.20 0.98 -28.45
CA THR A 155 2.67 0.44 -27.17
C THR A 155 3.61 -0.75 -27.39
N ASP A 156 4.36 -1.11 -26.36
CA ASP A 156 5.34 -2.19 -26.33
C ASP A 156 4.97 -3.23 -25.27
N LEU A 157 5.25 -4.50 -25.56
CA LEU A 157 4.99 -5.62 -24.65
C LEU A 157 6.26 -5.94 -23.86
N PHE A 158 6.14 -5.88 -22.54
CA PHE A 158 7.18 -6.24 -21.59
C PHE A 158 6.78 -7.53 -20.89
N CYS A 159 7.46 -8.62 -21.21
CA CYS A 159 7.24 -9.91 -20.56
C CYS A 159 8.44 -10.32 -19.73
N ARG A 160 8.22 -10.60 -18.45
CA ARG A 160 9.26 -11.01 -17.51
C ARG A 160 8.89 -12.31 -16.82
N ILE A 161 9.85 -13.25 -16.80
CA ILE A 161 9.78 -14.44 -15.94
C ILE A 161 10.31 -14.04 -14.57
N THR A 162 9.42 -13.88 -13.60
CA THR A 162 9.77 -13.47 -12.23
C THR A 162 10.27 -14.62 -11.39
N ARG A 163 9.86 -15.85 -11.71
CA ARG A 163 10.33 -17.07 -11.03
C ARG A 163 10.17 -18.32 -11.88
N ILE A 164 11.11 -19.25 -11.75
CA ILE A 164 11.00 -20.59 -12.30
C ILE A 164 11.01 -21.57 -11.13
N LEU A 165 10.00 -22.44 -11.07
CA LEU A 165 9.90 -23.50 -10.07
C LEU A 165 10.04 -24.84 -10.76
N CYS A 166 10.83 -25.72 -10.17
CA CYS A 166 10.95 -27.11 -10.64
C CYS A 166 10.47 -28.04 -9.54
N LYS A 167 9.42 -28.78 -9.82
CA LYS A 167 8.79 -29.74 -8.92
C LYS A 167 8.86 -31.13 -9.53
N ILE A 168 9.18 -32.12 -8.71
CA ILE A 168 9.08 -33.53 -9.07
C ILE A 168 7.79 -34.05 -8.41
N PRO A 169 6.68 -34.23 -9.17
CA PRO A 169 5.36 -34.52 -8.60
C PRO A 169 5.35 -35.89 -7.90
N THR A 170 5.21 -35.84 -6.57
CA THR A 170 5.02 -36.91 -5.57
C THR A 170 6.19 -37.82 -5.19
N GLY A 171 6.42 -37.81 -3.86
CA GLY A 171 7.16 -38.78 -3.07
C GLY A 171 8.66 -38.51 -3.09
N THR A 172 9.25 -38.24 -1.94
CA THR A 172 10.70 -38.32 -1.67
C THR A 172 11.40 -39.40 -2.53
N VAL A 173 11.88 -39.01 -3.72
CA VAL A 173 13.25 -38.56 -3.90
C VAL A 173 14.23 -39.59 -3.31
N ILE A 174 14.01 -40.88 -3.61
CA ILE A 174 14.91 -41.99 -3.31
C ILE A 174 14.98 -42.86 -4.55
N LEU A 175 16.13 -42.86 -5.23
CA LEU A 175 16.37 -43.84 -6.30
C LEU A 175 16.54 -45.21 -5.62
N ASN A 176 15.71 -46.18 -6.03
CA ASN A 176 15.81 -47.57 -5.58
C ASN A 176 16.75 -48.35 -6.52
N SER A 177 17.18 -49.54 -6.09
CA SER A 177 17.90 -50.48 -6.96
C SER A 177 16.91 -51.52 -7.51
N PRO A 178 16.79 -51.70 -8.83
CA PRO A 178 17.49 -50.98 -9.90
C PRO A 178 16.98 -49.56 -10.10
N ALA A 179 17.86 -48.67 -10.57
CA ALA A 179 17.54 -47.26 -10.75
C ALA A 179 16.47 -47.04 -11.84
N PRO A 180 15.48 -46.14 -11.63
CA PRO A 180 14.55 -45.77 -12.67
C PRO A 180 15.31 -45.10 -13.84
N ARG A 181 14.93 -45.44 -15.07
CA ARG A 181 15.55 -44.88 -16.28
C ARG A 181 15.05 -43.49 -16.63
N SER A 182 13.84 -43.14 -16.18
CA SER A 182 13.24 -41.85 -16.39
C SER A 182 12.42 -41.41 -15.17
N PHE A 183 12.18 -40.11 -15.08
CA PHE A 183 11.37 -39.48 -14.06
C PHE A 183 10.60 -38.32 -14.65
N THR A 184 9.57 -37.86 -13.94
CA THR A 184 8.74 -36.74 -14.36
C THR A 184 9.14 -35.49 -13.60
N VAL A 185 9.24 -34.37 -14.31
CA VAL A 185 9.48 -33.04 -13.75
C VAL A 185 8.39 -32.09 -14.23
N THR A 186 7.88 -31.27 -13.34
CA THR A 186 6.94 -30.19 -13.62
C THR A 186 7.67 -28.87 -13.41
N ILE A 187 7.76 -28.08 -14.47
CA ILE A 187 8.43 -26.78 -14.47
C ILE A 187 7.33 -25.73 -14.56
N THR A 188 7.29 -24.84 -13.57
CA THR A 188 6.30 -23.78 -13.46
C THR A 188 6.97 -22.42 -13.65
N PHE A 189 6.44 -21.62 -14.56
CA PHE A 189 6.84 -20.24 -14.79
C PHE A 189 5.89 -19.32 -14.03
N CYS A 190 6.44 -18.36 -13.28
CA CYS A 190 5.71 -17.21 -12.76
C CYS A 190 6.09 -16.01 -13.61
N VAL A 191 5.09 -15.28 -14.10
CA VAL A 191 5.30 -14.25 -15.11
C VAL A 191 4.62 -12.95 -14.74
N ASP A 192 5.16 -11.87 -15.29
CA ASP A 192 4.72 -10.48 -15.14
C ASP A 192 4.72 -9.89 -16.56
N ILE A 193 3.54 -9.56 -17.07
CA ILE A 193 3.32 -9.10 -18.45
C ILE A 193 2.68 -7.72 -18.39
N GLN A 194 3.37 -6.74 -18.97
CA GLN A 194 2.96 -5.35 -19.01
C GLN A 194 2.91 -4.85 -20.45
N ILE A 195 1.90 -4.05 -20.76
CA ILE A 195 1.87 -3.26 -21.97
C ILE A 195 2.19 -1.83 -21.56
N GLU A 196 3.26 -1.26 -22.10
CA GLU A 196 3.69 0.10 -21.75
C GLU A 196 3.84 0.96 -23.01
N ALA A 197 3.66 2.26 -22.83
CA ALA A 197 4.20 3.23 -23.78
C ALA A 197 4.73 4.44 -23.04
N GLU A 198 5.73 5.05 -23.64
CA GLU A 198 6.29 6.27 -23.12
C GLU A 198 5.37 7.44 -23.47
N VAL A 199 4.89 8.12 -22.44
CA VAL A 199 3.95 9.24 -22.57
C VAL A 199 4.50 10.49 -21.90
N LYS A 200 3.90 11.63 -22.25
CA LYS A 200 4.11 12.88 -21.53
C LYS A 200 2.90 13.14 -20.66
N LEU A 201 3.11 13.18 -19.35
CA LEU A 201 2.07 13.52 -18.37
C LEU A 201 2.30 14.94 -17.89
N GLU A 202 1.21 15.69 -17.76
CA GLU A 202 1.17 16.96 -17.05
C GLU A 202 0.86 16.67 -15.57
N VAL A 203 1.79 17.02 -14.68
CA VAL A 203 1.67 16.78 -13.24
C VAL A 203 1.98 18.07 -12.48
N LEU A 204 1.37 18.26 -11.32
CA LEU A 204 1.78 19.34 -10.41
C LEU A 204 2.95 18.85 -9.55
N ALA A 205 4.15 19.35 -9.83
CA ALA A 205 5.39 18.90 -9.19
C ALA A 205 6.32 20.07 -8.78
N LYS A 206 7.37 19.73 -8.04
CA LYS A 206 8.42 20.67 -7.58
C LYS A 206 9.77 19.98 -7.70
N PHE A 207 10.81 20.68 -8.18
CA PHE A 207 12.15 20.10 -8.30
C PHE A 207 12.77 19.82 -6.93
N CYS A 208 13.23 18.60 -6.70
CA CYS A 208 13.99 18.26 -5.49
C CYS A 208 15.37 18.94 -5.53
N ALA A 209 15.81 19.48 -4.39
CA ALA A 209 17.20 19.88 -4.20
C ALA A 209 17.94 18.74 -3.46
N PRO A 210 19.21 18.45 -3.82
CA PRO A 210 20.00 17.48 -3.06
C PRO A 210 20.14 17.95 -1.61
N ARG A 211 19.98 17.02 -0.66
CA ARG A 211 20.27 17.31 0.76
C ARG A 211 21.76 17.60 0.94
N ASN A 212 22.11 18.45 1.91
CA ASN A 212 23.50 18.63 2.31
C ASN A 212 24.05 17.33 2.93
N ASN A 213 25.37 17.12 2.88
CA ASN A 213 26.01 15.98 3.54
C ASN A 213 26.21 16.28 5.04
N ASP A 214 25.10 16.32 5.77
CA ASP A 214 25.01 16.70 7.19
C ASP A 214 24.82 15.50 8.13
N LEU A 215 24.95 14.27 7.61
CA LEU A 215 24.95 13.05 8.41
C LEU A 215 26.40 12.59 8.64
N SER A 216 26.87 12.68 9.88
CA SER A 216 28.13 12.06 10.29
C SER A 216 27.88 10.61 10.73
N ALA A 217 28.45 9.64 10.03
CA ALA A 217 28.50 8.26 10.50
C ALA A 217 29.65 8.10 11.51
N GLU A 218 29.39 7.52 12.67
CA GLU A 218 30.46 7.08 13.58
C GLU A 218 31.21 5.92 12.93
N GLU A 219 32.49 6.15 12.62
CA GLU A 219 33.39 5.18 12.02
C GLU A 219 33.72 4.08 13.02
N ASN A 220 33.21 2.86 12.81
CA ASN A 220 33.89 1.62 13.21
C ASN A 220 33.45 0.48 12.29
N GLU A 221 34.42 -0.02 11.52
CA GLU A 221 34.25 -1.03 10.48
C GLU A 221 33.96 -2.44 11.02
N THR A 222 33.05 -3.18 10.36
CA THR A 222 33.29 -4.59 10.02
C THR A 222 32.45 -5.02 8.82
N PHE A 223 33.09 -5.69 7.87
CA PHE A 223 32.52 -6.19 6.61
C PHE A 223 31.52 -7.35 6.80
N ALA A 224 30.28 -7.16 6.36
CA ALA A 224 29.44 -8.15 5.64
C ALA A 224 28.11 -7.49 5.22
N CYS A 225 27.65 -7.75 3.99
CA CYS A 225 26.32 -7.31 3.53
C CYS A 225 25.22 -8.22 4.11
N PRO A 226 24.25 -7.69 4.87
CA PRO A 226 23.06 -8.43 5.29
C PRO A 226 21.91 -8.28 4.26
N GLU A 227 21.05 -9.28 4.21
CA GLU A 227 20.03 -9.57 3.19
C GLU A 227 19.01 -8.45 2.91
N VAL A 228 18.42 -8.50 1.71
CA VAL A 228 17.22 -7.71 1.37
C VAL A 228 16.03 -8.26 2.14
N VAL A 229 15.64 -7.55 3.19
CA VAL A 229 14.40 -7.76 3.94
C VAL A 229 13.53 -6.53 3.72
N PHE A 230 12.27 -6.73 3.33
CA PHE A 230 11.32 -5.63 3.30
C PHE A 230 11.11 -5.09 4.73
N PRO A 231 11.08 -3.77 4.96
CA PRO A 231 10.90 -3.22 6.28
C PRO A 231 9.58 -3.71 6.87
N ALA A 232 9.58 -4.10 8.15
CA ALA A 232 8.34 -4.20 8.90
C ALA A 232 7.67 -2.81 8.84
N GLN A 233 6.48 -2.75 8.23
CA GLN A 233 5.66 -1.54 8.36
C GLN A 233 5.37 -1.35 9.85
N CYS A 234 5.59 -0.14 10.33
CA CYS A 234 5.33 0.25 11.72
C CYS A 234 3.98 0.96 11.74
N PRO A 235 2.84 0.24 11.79
CA PRO A 235 1.51 0.86 11.76
C PRO A 235 1.30 1.86 12.91
N ASP A 236 2.03 1.70 14.02
CA ASP A 236 2.00 2.63 15.15
C ASP A 236 2.77 3.95 14.88
N ILE A 237 3.56 4.03 13.81
CA ILE A 237 4.42 5.19 13.47
C ILE A 237 4.07 5.75 12.07
N PHE A 238 3.60 4.91 11.15
CA PHE A 238 3.35 5.29 9.77
C PHE A 238 2.30 4.40 9.07
N PRO A 239 1.31 4.99 8.36
CA PRO A 239 1.04 6.43 8.29
C PRO A 239 0.64 6.96 9.67
N ARG A 240 1.11 8.17 10.00
CA ARG A 240 0.69 8.82 11.26
C ARG A 240 -0.81 9.09 11.21
N PRO A 241 -1.50 9.10 12.36
CA PRO A 241 -2.89 9.54 12.45
C PRO A 241 -3.08 10.88 11.74
N SER A 242 -3.77 10.85 10.60
CA SER A 242 -4.15 12.01 9.81
C SER A 242 -5.66 12.17 9.89
N CYS A 243 -6.14 13.39 10.03
CA CYS A 243 -7.57 13.67 10.12
C CYS A 243 -8.14 14.04 8.76
N ASP A 244 -9.39 13.68 8.53
CA ASP A 244 -10.17 14.10 7.37
C ASP A 244 -10.63 15.56 7.45
N CYS A 245 -10.57 16.18 8.63
CA CYS A 245 -10.90 17.60 8.82
C CYS A 245 -10.17 18.21 10.02
N SER A 246 -10.13 19.54 10.05
CA SER A 246 -9.67 20.32 11.19
C SER A 246 -10.76 21.23 11.74
N VAL A 247 -10.68 21.49 13.05
CA VAL A 247 -11.51 22.47 13.75
C VAL A 247 -10.61 23.45 14.45
N SER A 248 -10.84 24.74 14.22
CA SER A 248 -10.15 25.80 14.94
C SER A 248 -11.10 26.90 15.39
N GLY A 249 -10.86 27.42 16.59
CA GLY A 249 -11.52 28.62 17.09
C GLY A 249 -11.93 28.55 18.55
N GLU A 250 -12.51 29.65 19.00
CA GLU A 250 -13.05 29.83 20.34
C GLU A 250 -14.49 30.31 20.20
N ALA A 251 -15.41 29.68 20.93
CA ALA A 251 -16.82 30.01 20.86
C ALA A 251 -17.49 29.84 22.22
N SER A 252 -18.55 30.61 22.47
CA SER A 252 -19.41 30.41 23.64
C SER A 252 -20.88 30.64 23.33
N GLY A 253 -21.75 30.05 24.15
CA GLY A 253 -23.19 30.22 24.08
C GLY A 253 -23.91 29.54 25.24
N CYS A 254 -25.22 29.74 25.34
CA CYS A 254 -26.04 29.10 26.36
C CYS A 254 -26.37 27.65 26.00
N THR A 255 -26.45 26.78 27.00
CA THR A 255 -26.82 25.37 26.80
C THR A 255 -28.20 25.22 26.16
N GLY A 256 -28.36 24.15 25.39
CA GLY A 256 -29.58 23.88 24.63
C GLY A 256 -30.76 23.41 25.50
N SER A 257 -31.94 23.29 24.90
CA SER A 257 -33.16 22.86 25.63
C SER A 257 -33.09 21.44 26.21
N ASN A 258 -32.19 20.60 25.70
CA ASN A 258 -32.00 19.22 26.14
C ASN A 258 -30.76 19.07 27.03
N ALA A 259 -30.21 20.17 27.54
CA ALA A 259 -29.04 20.12 28.40
C ALA A 259 -29.37 19.51 29.77
N THR A 260 -28.41 18.81 30.37
CA THR A 260 -28.51 18.32 31.75
C THR A 260 -28.67 19.48 32.72
N GLU A 261 -27.93 20.58 32.47
CA GLU A 261 -27.92 21.79 33.29
C GLU A 261 -27.96 23.05 32.42
N LYS A 262 -28.52 24.12 32.97
CA LYS A 262 -28.61 25.42 32.30
C LYS A 262 -27.43 26.29 32.68
N GLY A 263 -26.73 26.78 31.68
CA GLY A 263 -25.58 27.64 31.89
C GLY A 263 -24.96 28.10 30.58
N ARG A 264 -23.81 28.77 30.70
CA ARG A 264 -23.00 29.21 29.57
C ARG A 264 -21.86 28.22 29.37
N LEU A 265 -21.68 27.75 28.14
CA LEU A 265 -20.61 26.85 27.76
C LEU A 265 -19.65 27.58 26.83
N GLY A 266 -18.37 27.63 27.20
CA GLY A 266 -17.26 28.06 26.37
C GLY A 266 -16.49 26.86 25.83
N VAL A 267 -15.99 26.97 24.60
CA VAL A 267 -15.13 25.98 23.96
C VAL A 267 -13.95 26.66 23.29
N LEU A 268 -12.76 26.13 23.52
CA LEU A 268 -11.56 26.39 22.73
C LEU A 268 -11.16 25.09 22.05
N ALA A 269 -11.27 25.05 20.73
CA ALA A 269 -10.96 23.87 19.93
C ALA A 269 -9.85 24.20 18.94
N GLU A 270 -8.77 23.45 19.02
CA GLU A 270 -7.67 23.42 18.05
C GLU A 270 -7.40 21.96 17.71
N ILE A 271 -8.30 21.32 16.96
CA ILE A 271 -8.28 19.87 16.71
C ILE A 271 -7.82 19.63 15.29
N CYS A 272 -6.86 18.73 15.12
CA CYS A 272 -6.32 18.34 13.82
C CYS A 272 -5.67 19.50 13.05
N GLN A 273 -4.95 20.41 13.71
CA GLN A 273 -4.25 21.49 13.01
C GLN A 273 -3.31 20.92 11.93
N ASN A 274 -3.36 21.50 10.72
CA ASN A 274 -2.66 20.97 9.54
C ASN A 274 -2.94 19.47 9.27
N CYS A 275 -4.14 18.99 9.63
CA CYS A 275 -4.60 17.63 9.40
C CYS A 275 -3.84 16.55 10.19
N SER A 276 -3.29 16.92 11.35
CA SER A 276 -2.58 16.00 12.24
C SER A 276 -3.09 16.07 13.67
N LEU A 277 -3.25 14.90 14.31
CA LEU A 277 -3.70 14.81 15.71
C LEU A 277 -2.65 15.20 16.75
N SER A 278 -1.37 15.34 16.38
CA SER A 278 -0.27 15.47 17.35
C SER A 278 -0.34 16.69 18.25
N ASP A 279 -0.99 17.76 17.79
CA ASP A 279 -1.08 19.04 18.49
C ASP A 279 -2.53 19.44 18.76
N SER A 280 -3.45 18.45 18.74
CA SER A 280 -4.86 18.70 19.01
C SER A 280 -5.08 19.11 20.47
N SER A 281 -5.86 20.16 20.67
CA SER A 281 -6.32 20.55 22.00
C SER A 281 -7.80 20.92 22.00
N LEU A 282 -8.48 20.56 23.07
CA LEU A 282 -9.89 20.85 23.28
C LEU A 282 -10.12 21.16 24.75
N LYS A 283 -10.71 22.32 25.01
CA LYS A 283 -11.04 22.77 26.36
C LYS A 283 -12.46 23.31 26.41
N PHE A 284 -13.14 23.00 27.50
CA PHE A 284 -14.48 23.50 27.79
C PHE A 284 -14.51 24.19 29.14
N THR A 285 -15.38 25.18 29.26
CA THR A 285 -15.72 25.84 30.52
C THR A 285 -17.23 25.95 30.64
N PHE A 286 -17.79 25.46 31.73
CA PHE A 286 -19.21 25.58 32.01
C PHE A 286 -19.43 26.47 33.23
N ASP A 287 -20.28 27.48 33.07
CA ASP A 287 -20.73 28.39 34.13
C ASP A 287 -22.24 28.26 34.29
N GLU A 288 -22.68 27.76 35.46
CA GLU A 288 -24.10 27.56 35.77
C GLU A 288 -24.83 28.90 35.98
N GLU A 289 -26.07 29.01 35.51
CA GLU A 289 -26.85 30.26 35.56
C GLU A 289 -27.42 30.55 36.96
N ASP A 290 -27.70 29.52 37.76
CA ASP A 290 -28.50 29.60 39.00
C ASP A 290 -27.69 29.61 40.33
N GLY A 291 -26.35 29.55 40.28
CA GLY A 291 -25.49 29.96 41.39
C GLY A 291 -25.16 28.91 42.48
N ASP A 292 -25.43 27.62 42.25
CA ASP A 292 -25.07 26.53 43.18
C ASP A 292 -23.62 25.99 43.00
N MET A 293 -22.81 26.67 42.17
CA MET A 293 -21.37 26.46 41.96
C MET A 293 -20.95 25.10 41.38
N ASN A 294 -21.73 24.51 40.47
CA ASN A 294 -21.25 23.39 39.64
C ASN A 294 -20.50 23.87 38.39
N ASN A 295 -19.68 24.91 38.53
CA ASN A 295 -18.83 25.36 37.44
C ASN A 295 -17.66 24.39 37.33
N PHE A 296 -17.36 23.95 36.11
CA PHE A 296 -16.23 23.08 35.86
C PHE A 296 -15.53 23.48 34.58
N SER A 297 -14.25 23.15 34.52
CA SER A 297 -13.49 23.16 33.29
C SER A 297 -13.08 21.74 32.92
N PHE A 298 -13.06 21.44 31.63
CA PHE A 298 -12.67 20.14 31.11
C PHE A 298 -11.58 20.32 30.07
N THR A 299 -10.54 19.50 30.15
CA THR A 299 -9.47 19.45 29.16
C THR A 299 -9.41 18.04 28.58
N ALA A 300 -9.48 17.93 27.25
CA ALA A 300 -9.27 16.66 26.57
C ALA A 300 -7.80 16.24 26.71
N ASP A 301 -7.57 15.02 27.15
CA ASP A 301 -6.25 14.41 27.31
C ASP A 301 -5.90 13.51 26.11
N SER A 302 -6.91 12.96 25.45
CA SER A 302 -6.74 12.13 24.26
C SER A 302 -7.91 12.29 23.27
N PHE A 303 -7.66 11.93 22.01
CA PHE A 303 -8.66 11.90 20.95
C PHE A 303 -8.66 10.51 20.32
N ASP A 304 -9.85 9.93 20.16
CA ASP A 304 -10.02 8.67 19.45
C ASP A 304 -10.04 8.94 17.94
N GLN A 305 -9.04 8.43 17.24
CA GLN A 305 -8.91 8.64 15.80
C GLN A 305 -10.09 8.05 15.02
N ASP A 306 -10.60 6.90 15.42
CA ASP A 306 -11.66 6.20 14.68
C ASP A 306 -13.02 6.89 14.82
N SER A 307 -13.15 7.77 15.80
CA SER A 307 -14.35 8.59 16.03
C SER A 307 -14.40 9.89 15.22
N LEU A 308 -13.27 10.28 14.60
CA LEU A 308 -13.17 11.49 13.80
C LEU A 308 -13.93 11.30 12.49
N VAL A 309 -15.05 12.01 12.37
CA VAL A 309 -15.89 11.94 11.18
C VAL A 309 -16.19 13.34 10.70
N CYS A 310 -16.10 13.52 9.39
CA CYS A 310 -16.40 14.77 8.73
C CYS A 310 -17.39 14.57 7.58
N GLU A 311 -18.57 15.15 7.72
CA GLU A 311 -19.69 14.92 6.80
C GLU A 311 -20.27 16.24 6.27
N PRO A 312 -20.74 16.28 5.02
CA PRO A 312 -21.54 17.38 4.51
C PRO A 312 -22.81 17.55 5.35
N SER A 313 -23.04 18.76 5.88
CA SER A 313 -24.28 19.11 6.59
C SER A 313 -25.30 19.74 5.63
N GLU A 314 -26.59 19.43 5.82
CA GLU A 314 -27.68 20.07 5.09
C GLU A 314 -27.59 21.60 5.19
N GLY A 315 -27.30 22.28 4.06
CA GLY A 315 -27.18 23.74 3.99
C GLY A 315 -25.79 24.31 3.67
N LYS A 316 -24.89 23.56 3.01
CA LYS A 316 -23.53 24.00 2.61
C LYS A 316 -22.57 24.26 3.79
N GLY A 317 -22.64 23.43 4.84
CA GLY A 317 -21.69 23.44 5.94
C GLY A 317 -21.03 22.07 6.13
N LEU A 318 -19.96 21.99 6.92
CA LEU A 318 -19.33 20.74 7.34
C LEU A 318 -19.71 20.43 8.79
N LYS A 319 -20.03 19.17 9.06
CA LYS A 319 -20.21 18.62 10.41
C LYS A 319 -18.95 17.85 10.77
N PHE A 320 -18.37 18.19 11.91
CA PHE A 320 -17.25 17.49 12.52
C PHE A 320 -17.71 16.82 13.81
N THR A 321 -17.28 15.57 14.03
CA THR A 321 -17.46 14.85 15.29
C THR A 321 -16.17 14.18 15.73
N VAL A 322 -15.93 14.15 17.04
CA VAL A 322 -14.81 13.44 17.65
C VAL A 322 -15.18 13.01 19.07
N SER A 323 -14.57 11.91 19.49
CA SER A 323 -14.63 11.35 20.84
C SER A 323 -13.23 11.27 21.43
N GLY A 324 -13.13 11.12 22.74
CA GLY A 324 -11.86 10.91 23.41
C GLY A 324 -12.03 10.87 24.92
N THR A 325 -10.92 11.01 25.65
CA THR A 325 -10.92 11.08 27.11
C THR A 325 -10.37 12.42 27.57
N GLY A 326 -10.77 12.85 28.76
CA GLY A 326 -10.21 14.04 29.38
C GLY A 326 -10.56 14.14 30.84
N THR A 327 -10.09 15.23 31.44
CA THR A 327 -10.18 15.46 32.88
C THR A 327 -10.84 16.78 33.19
N THR A 328 -11.62 16.80 34.28
CA THR A 328 -12.09 18.05 34.88
C THR A 328 -10.97 18.73 35.69
N ASP A 329 -11.17 19.99 36.07
CA ASP A 329 -10.32 20.71 37.02
C ASP A 329 -10.29 20.09 38.42
N GLU A 330 -11.28 19.28 38.77
CA GLU A 330 -11.29 18.47 40.00
C GLU A 330 -10.53 17.14 39.85
N GLY A 331 -10.07 16.82 38.65
CA GLY A 331 -9.29 15.60 38.34
C GLY A 331 -10.14 14.36 38.09
N GLU A 332 -11.43 14.52 37.78
CA GLU A 332 -12.30 13.41 37.39
C GLU A 332 -12.14 13.11 35.90
N GLU A 333 -11.96 11.83 35.56
CA GLU A 333 -11.81 11.38 34.17
C GLU A 333 -13.18 11.04 33.55
N PHE A 334 -13.40 11.54 32.34
CA PHE A 334 -14.59 11.23 31.53
C PHE A 334 -14.21 10.99 30.07
N ASP A 335 -14.97 10.10 29.43
CA ASP A 335 -15.03 10.08 27.98
C ASP A 335 -15.86 11.29 27.52
N PHE A 336 -15.51 11.88 26.38
CA PHE A 336 -16.27 12.97 25.80
C PHE A 336 -16.69 12.66 24.37
N ASN A 337 -17.81 13.28 23.95
CA ASN A 337 -18.17 13.41 22.55
C ASN A 337 -18.35 14.89 22.23
N PHE A 338 -17.69 15.35 21.18
CA PHE A 338 -17.79 16.70 20.67
C PHE A 338 -18.28 16.70 19.23
N ALA A 339 -19.24 17.57 18.93
CA ALA A 339 -19.73 17.79 17.59
C ALA A 339 -19.82 19.28 17.29
N THR A 340 -19.41 19.71 16.11
CA THR A 340 -19.59 21.09 15.65
C THR A 340 -20.03 21.13 14.19
N VAL A 341 -20.83 22.13 13.86
CA VAL A 341 -21.27 22.40 12.49
C VAL A 341 -21.04 23.87 12.19
N SER A 342 -20.20 24.15 11.19
CA SER A 342 -20.00 25.50 10.67
C SER A 342 -20.91 25.71 9.46
N LYS A 343 -21.85 26.66 9.56
CA LYS A 343 -22.74 27.06 8.46
C LYS A 343 -22.64 28.57 8.24
N HIS A 344 -22.98 29.04 7.04
CA HIS A 344 -23.11 30.46 6.74
C HIS A 344 -24.10 31.21 7.66
N SER A 345 -25.04 30.50 8.30
CA SER A 345 -26.04 31.05 9.21
C SER A 345 -25.58 31.10 10.68
N GLY A 346 -24.35 30.69 10.98
CA GLY A 346 -23.80 30.59 12.34
C GLY A 346 -23.33 29.17 12.69
N THR A 347 -22.52 29.09 13.73
CA THR A 347 -21.90 27.85 14.23
C THR A 347 -22.76 27.24 15.35
N LEU A 348 -22.83 25.92 15.36
CA LEU A 348 -23.49 25.13 16.41
C LEU A 348 -22.49 24.13 16.95
N PHE A 349 -22.51 23.87 18.26
CA PHE A 349 -21.74 22.78 18.84
C PHE A 349 -22.49 22.04 19.93
N GLN A 350 -22.04 20.83 20.24
CA GLN A 350 -22.60 19.96 21.28
C GLN A 350 -21.46 19.21 21.97
N LEU A 351 -21.59 19.06 23.28
CA LEU A 351 -20.68 18.32 24.16
C LEU A 351 -21.46 17.32 25.00
N GLN A 352 -20.90 16.13 25.17
CA GLN A 352 -21.33 15.14 26.13
C GLN A 352 -20.12 14.65 26.93
N LEU A 353 -20.28 14.48 28.25
CA LEU A 353 -19.34 13.76 29.11
C LEU A 353 -19.98 12.46 29.57
N VAL A 354 -19.23 11.37 29.50
CA VAL A 354 -19.66 10.00 29.74
C VAL A 354 -18.72 9.37 30.75
N ASN A 355 -19.26 8.77 31.80
CA ASN A 355 -18.43 8.09 32.82
C ASN A 355 -18.00 6.68 32.35
N GLU A 356 -17.12 6.04 33.13
CA GLU A 356 -16.60 4.68 32.86
C GLU A 356 -17.67 3.60 32.66
N ARG A 357 -18.93 3.84 33.10
CA ARG A 357 -20.05 2.91 32.92
C ARG A 357 -20.81 3.15 31.61
N GLY A 358 -20.34 4.07 30.77
CA GLY A 358 -21.01 4.48 29.53
C GLY A 358 -22.25 5.34 29.77
N VAL A 359 -22.39 5.96 30.95
CA VAL A 359 -23.55 6.82 31.28
C VAL A 359 -23.17 8.28 31.07
N THR A 360 -23.94 8.99 30.25
CA THR A 360 -23.80 10.45 30.06
C THR A 360 -24.12 11.18 31.37
N VAL A 361 -23.11 11.83 31.93
CA VAL A 361 -23.23 12.62 33.18
C VAL A 361 -23.47 14.09 32.91
N PHE A 362 -23.03 14.58 31.75
CA PHE A 362 -23.28 15.94 31.29
C PHE A 362 -23.59 15.93 29.79
N GLU A 363 -24.61 16.68 29.38
CA GLU A 363 -24.93 16.95 27.98
C GLU A 363 -25.29 18.43 27.85
N SER A 364 -24.65 19.13 26.91
CA SER A 364 -24.89 20.56 26.68
C SER A 364 -26.16 20.85 25.88
N GLY A 365 -26.75 19.83 25.25
CA GLY A 365 -27.64 20.02 24.10
C GLY A 365 -26.94 20.77 22.95
N ILE A 366 -27.70 21.18 21.93
CA ILE A 366 -27.15 21.97 20.82
C ILE A 366 -26.99 23.43 21.27
N VAL A 367 -25.75 23.87 21.42
CA VAL A 367 -25.36 25.23 21.74
C VAL A 367 -25.30 26.05 20.45
N LYS A 368 -26.01 27.18 20.44
CA LYS A 368 -25.86 28.20 19.40
C LYS A 368 -24.74 29.14 19.81
N VAL A 369 -23.75 29.33 18.94
CA VAL A 369 -22.65 30.26 19.21
C VAL A 369 -23.19 31.69 19.24
N GLU A 370 -22.97 32.37 20.35
CA GLU A 370 -23.33 33.79 20.58
C GLU A 370 -22.11 34.69 20.45
N GLU A 371 -20.95 34.22 20.93
CA GLU A 371 -19.67 34.92 20.87
C GLU A 371 -18.59 34.00 20.31
N GLY A 372 -17.69 34.55 19.49
CA GLY A 372 -16.63 33.80 18.83
C GLY A 372 -17.10 33.01 17.60
N THR A 373 -16.30 32.03 17.18
CA THR A 373 -16.58 31.16 16.02
C THR A 373 -15.79 29.86 16.11
N LEU A 374 -16.32 28.80 15.50
CA LEU A 374 -15.56 27.59 15.17
C LEU A 374 -15.58 27.41 13.66
N GLU A 375 -14.40 27.27 13.08
CA GLU A 375 -14.19 27.02 11.68
C GLU A 375 -13.88 25.54 11.48
N VAL A 376 -14.58 24.92 10.53
CA VAL A 376 -14.37 23.52 10.16
C VAL A 376 -13.84 23.50 8.73
N GLU A 377 -12.62 23.00 8.56
CA GLU A 377 -11.97 22.90 7.26
C GLU A 377 -11.78 21.44 6.87
N ASN A 378 -12.01 21.14 5.58
CA ASN A 378 -11.80 19.81 5.03
C ASN A 378 -10.31 19.58 4.74
N CYS A 379 -9.77 18.50 5.30
CA CYS A 379 -8.43 18.00 5.00
C CYS A 379 -8.50 17.05 3.82
N VAL A 380 -8.21 17.57 2.62
CA VAL A 380 -8.29 16.81 1.37
C VAL A 380 -7.43 15.53 1.47
N SER A 381 -8.08 14.38 1.46
CA SER A 381 -7.46 13.06 1.47
C SER A 381 -7.40 12.46 0.06
N PHE A 382 -6.64 11.38 -0.13
CA PHE A 382 -6.60 10.66 -1.41
C PHE A 382 -7.94 10.03 -1.80
N ASP A 383 -8.81 9.74 -0.84
CA ASP A 383 -10.13 9.16 -1.11
C ASP A 383 -11.14 10.20 -1.62
N ASP A 384 -10.97 11.48 -1.26
CA ASP A 384 -11.77 12.60 -1.82
C ASP A 384 -11.53 12.83 -3.33
N ILE A 385 -10.38 12.35 -3.83
CA ILE A 385 -9.99 12.47 -5.24
C ILE A 385 -10.66 11.36 -6.08
N LYS A 386 -11.08 10.24 -5.48
CA LYS A 386 -11.72 9.12 -6.20
C LYS A 386 -13.17 9.39 -6.62
N MET A 387 -13.81 10.45 -6.11
CA MET A 387 -15.23 10.76 -6.37
C MET A 387 -15.49 12.09 -7.09
N LYS A 388 -14.55 12.57 -7.92
CA LYS A 388 -14.82 13.66 -8.87
C LYS A 388 -14.85 13.19 -10.31
#